data_AF-A0A9P7HBI9-F1
#
_entry.id   AF-A0A9P7HBI9-F1
#
_cell.length_a   1.000
_cell.length_b   1.000
_cell.length_c   1.000
_cell.angle_alpha   90.00
_cell.angle_beta   90.00
_cell.angle_gamma   90.00
#
_symmetry.space_group_name_H-M   'P 1'
#
loop_
_entity.id
_entity.type
_entity.pdbx_description
1 polymer ?
#
loop_
_entity_poly.entity_id
_entity_poly.type
_entity_poly.pdbx_seq_one_letter_code
_entity_poly.pdbx_strand_id
1 'polypeptide(L)'
;DRPEEDLFVRERPANPLQEIPQPYEKRPKSKDLSRDDRVGLQKMKEWTGWTATEITRWVPFSARQVQYALDNPPTPKKTNPRPGGHRLTEEELQRLDQFLRDNPQGRDIA
;
A
#
# COMPACT_ATOMS: atom_id res chain seq x y z
N ASP A 1 -34.59 -56.28 -13.87
CA ASP A 1 -35.02 -55.14 -13.06
C ASP A 1 -33.89 -54.58 -12.20
N ARG A 2 -33.23 -53.53 -12.70
CA ARG A 2 -32.39 -52.64 -11.90
C ARG A 2 -33.03 -51.26 -11.99
N PRO A 3 -33.34 -50.56 -10.89
CA PRO A 3 -33.74 -49.17 -10.98
C PRO A 3 -32.50 -48.31 -11.19
N GLU A 4 -32.54 -47.51 -12.25
CA GLU A 4 -31.60 -46.43 -12.52
C GLU A 4 -31.83 -45.35 -11.46
N GLU A 5 -30.87 -45.13 -10.57
CA GLU A 5 -30.91 -43.97 -9.68
C GLU A 5 -30.50 -42.74 -10.50
N ASP A 6 -31.49 -41.91 -10.80
CA ASP A 6 -31.39 -40.60 -11.42
C ASP A 6 -30.25 -39.78 -10.78
N LEU A 7 -29.15 -39.67 -11.53
CA LEU A 7 -28.10 -38.70 -11.30
C LEU A 7 -28.69 -37.31 -11.49
N PHE A 8 -29.25 -36.75 -10.42
CA PHE A 8 -29.53 -35.32 -10.31
C PHE A 8 -28.22 -34.54 -10.43
N VAL A 9 -27.84 -34.22 -11.66
CA VAL A 9 -26.82 -33.21 -11.97
C VAL A 9 -27.42 -31.87 -11.55
N ARG A 10 -27.17 -31.50 -10.29
CA ARG A 10 -27.41 -30.13 -9.83
C ARG A 10 -26.47 -29.23 -10.61
N GLU A 11 -26.99 -28.60 -11.67
CA GLU A 11 -26.30 -27.51 -12.35
C GLU A 11 -25.91 -26.48 -11.29
N ARG A 12 -24.61 -26.26 -11.13
CA ARG A 12 -24.11 -25.21 -10.23
C ARG A 12 -24.60 -23.87 -10.81
N PRO A 13 -25.23 -22.99 -10.02
CA PRO A 13 -25.55 -21.66 -10.51
C PRO A 13 -24.25 -20.97 -10.93
N ALA A 14 -24.25 -20.43 -12.15
CA ALA A 14 -23.12 -19.67 -12.68
C ALA A 14 -22.80 -18.53 -11.70
N ASN A 15 -21.54 -18.46 -11.25
CA ASN A 15 -21.09 -17.42 -10.35
C ASN A 15 -21.25 -16.05 -11.05
N PRO A 16 -22.11 -15.14 -10.58
CA PRO A 16 -22.40 -13.87 -11.26
C PRO A 16 -21.23 -12.87 -11.19
N LEU A 17 -20.15 -13.22 -10.49
CA LEU A 17 -18.89 -12.49 -10.48
C LEU A 17 -17.98 -13.04 -11.58
N GLN A 18 -18.36 -12.84 -12.84
CA GLN A 18 -17.37 -12.84 -13.91
C GLN A 18 -16.45 -11.64 -13.63
N GLU A 19 -15.26 -11.93 -13.10
CA GLU A 19 -14.19 -10.94 -13.00
C GLU A 19 -13.96 -10.38 -14.41
N ILE A 20 -14.37 -9.13 -14.63
CA ILE A 20 -13.99 -8.38 -15.83
C ILE A 20 -12.46 -8.37 -15.81
N PRO A 21 -11.77 -8.97 -16.80
CA PRO A 21 -10.33 -8.82 -16.89
C PRO A 21 -10.08 -7.35 -17.20
N GLN A 22 -9.82 -6.57 -16.15
CA GLN A 22 -9.40 -5.19 -16.31
C GLN A 22 -8.09 -5.25 -17.08
N PRO A 23 -7.99 -4.60 -18.26
CA PRO A 23 -6.69 -4.46 -18.89
C PRO A 23 -5.79 -3.80 -17.86
N TYR A 24 -4.68 -4.45 -17.52
CA TYR A 24 -3.70 -3.88 -16.61
C TYR A 24 -3.16 -2.63 -17.29
N GLU A 25 -3.78 -1.47 -17.01
CA GLU A 25 -3.28 -0.19 -17.46
C GLU A 25 -1.88 -0.08 -16.86
N LYS A 26 -0.87 -0.06 -17.74
CA LYS A 26 0.50 0.18 -17.33
C LYS A 26 0.52 1.57 -16.71
N ARG A 27 0.40 1.62 -15.38
CA ARG A 27 0.49 2.85 -14.61
C ARG A 27 1.76 3.58 -15.07
N PRO A 28 1.71 4.91 -15.27
CA PRO A 28 2.91 5.67 -15.57
C PRO A 28 3.99 5.29 -14.56
N LYS A 29 5.22 5.06 -15.04
CA LYS A 29 6.35 4.58 -14.23
C LYS A 29 6.63 5.59 -13.12
N SER A 30 5.90 5.46 -12.02
CA SER A 30 6.19 6.13 -10.78
C SER A 30 7.61 5.75 -10.41
N LYS A 31 8.43 6.77 -10.09
CA LYS A 31 9.81 6.54 -9.64
C LYS A 31 9.83 5.63 -8.41
N ASP A 32 8.79 5.72 -7.59
CA ASP A 32 8.63 5.02 -6.32
C ASP A 32 7.48 4.02 -6.35
N LEU A 33 7.70 2.84 -5.77
CA LEU A 33 6.64 1.84 -5.56
C LEU A 33 5.62 2.35 -4.54
N SER A 34 4.34 2.26 -4.89
CA SER A 34 3.24 2.53 -3.94
C SER A 34 3.23 1.49 -2.81
N ARG A 35 2.48 1.78 -1.75
CA ARG A 35 2.27 0.83 -0.64
C ARG A 35 1.66 -0.47 -1.15
N ASP A 36 0.64 -0.36 -2.01
CA ASP A 36 -0.10 -1.52 -2.51
C ASP A 36 0.78 -2.37 -3.43
N ASP A 37 1.63 -1.74 -4.26
CA ASP A 37 2.60 -2.48 -5.07
C ASP A 37 3.57 -3.29 -4.20
N ARG A 38 4.04 -2.71 -3.08
CA ARG A 38 4.94 -3.42 -2.15
C ARG A 38 4.23 -4.59 -1.47
N VAL A 39 2.99 -4.39 -1.02
CA VAL A 39 2.18 -5.47 -0.44
C VAL A 39 1.96 -6.59 -1.46
N GLY A 40 1.62 -6.23 -2.71
CA GLY A 40 1.45 -7.19 -3.80
C GLY A 40 2.70 -8.02 -4.05
N LEU A 41 3.88 -7.39 -4.12
CA LEU A 41 5.16 -8.08 -4.31
C LEU A 41 5.49 -9.03 -3.15
N GLN A 42 5.24 -8.62 -1.90
CA GLN A 42 5.46 -9.46 -0.73
C GLN A 42 4.51 -10.67 -0.72
N LYS A 43 3.25 -10.47 -1.05
CA LYS A 43 2.26 -11.55 -1.16
C LYS A 43 2.57 -12.51 -2.29
N MET A 44 3.06 -12.00 -3.41
CA MET A 44 3.53 -12.83 -4.52
C MET A 44 4.65 -13.77 -4.07
N LYS A 45 5.68 -13.25 -3.38
CA LYS A 45 6.75 -14.08 -2.81
C LYS A 45 6.22 -15.12 -1.82
N GLU A 46 5.29 -14.74 -0.95
CA GLU A 46 4.69 -15.63 0.05
C GLU A 46 3.91 -16.78 -0.58
N TRP A 47 3.15 -16.54 -1.66
CA TRP A 47 2.29 -17.54 -2.28
C TRP A 47 3.00 -18.42 -3.30
N THR A 48 3.98 -17.88 -4.03
CA THR A 48 4.69 -18.63 -5.08
C THR A 48 6.01 -19.22 -4.62
N GLY A 49 6.60 -18.69 -3.54
CA GLY A 49 7.96 -19.03 -3.12
C GLY A 49 9.05 -18.49 -4.05
N TRP A 50 8.70 -17.62 -5.01
CA TRP A 50 9.64 -17.10 -6.01
C TRP A 50 10.71 -16.19 -5.42
N THR A 51 11.88 -16.25 -6.05
CA THR A 51 12.98 -15.33 -5.83
C THR A 51 12.68 -13.94 -6.40
N ALA A 52 13.39 -12.91 -5.93
CA ALA A 52 13.25 -11.55 -6.45
C ALA A 52 13.51 -11.49 -7.98
N THR A 53 14.46 -12.28 -8.47
CA THR A 53 14.79 -12.40 -9.90
C THR A 53 13.61 -12.95 -10.71
N GLU A 54 12.92 -13.96 -10.20
CA GLU A 54 11.75 -14.54 -10.85
C GLU A 54 10.58 -13.57 -10.86
N ILE A 55 10.28 -12.94 -9.71
CA ILE A 55 9.21 -11.93 -9.60
C ILE A 55 9.42 -10.79 -10.61
N THR A 56 10.67 -10.32 -10.77
CA THR A 56 11.01 -9.24 -11.72
C THR A 56 10.63 -9.55 -13.16
N ARG A 57 10.56 -10.83 -13.56
CA ARG A 57 10.16 -11.22 -14.92
C ARG A 57 8.66 -11.04 -15.17
N TRP A 58 7.86 -11.03 -14.11
CA TRP A 58 6.40 -11.02 -14.17
C TRP A 58 5.76 -9.66 -13.85
N VAL A 59 6.53 -8.76 -13.24
CA VAL A 59 6.05 -7.45 -12.81
C VAL A 59 6.71 -6.32 -13.59
N PRO A 60 6.02 -5.19 -13.82
CA PRO A 60 6.58 -4.05 -14.55
C PRO A 60 7.51 -3.18 -13.67
N PHE A 61 8.25 -3.79 -12.75
CA PHE A 61 9.15 -3.10 -11.81
C PHE A 61 10.59 -3.53 -12.02
N SER A 62 11.54 -2.63 -11.73
CA SER A 62 12.96 -2.95 -11.83
C SER A 62 13.40 -3.94 -10.73
N ALA A 63 14.45 -4.72 -11.00
CA ALA A 63 15.03 -5.64 -10.01
C ALA A 63 15.35 -4.94 -8.68
N ARG A 64 15.84 -3.69 -8.74
CA ARG A 64 16.13 -2.88 -7.55
C ARG A 64 14.87 -2.54 -6.75
N GLN A 65 13.77 -2.20 -7.43
CA GLN A 65 12.48 -1.91 -6.79
C GLN A 65 11.89 -3.17 -6.16
N VAL A 66 11.92 -4.29 -6.87
CA VAL A 66 11.46 -5.59 -6.35
C VAL A 66 12.27 -5.98 -5.11
N GLN A 67 13.60 -5.94 -5.19
CA GLN A 67 14.46 -6.25 -4.06
C GLN A 67 14.16 -5.35 -2.85
N TYR A 68 14.09 -4.03 -3.08
CA TYR A 68 13.76 -3.07 -2.02
C TYR A 68 12.40 -3.36 -1.37
N ALA A 69 11.38 -3.69 -2.14
CA ALA A 69 10.04 -4.00 -1.61
C ALA A 69 10.00 -5.29 -0.80
N LEU A 70 10.84 -6.27 -1.13
CA LEU A 70 10.92 -7.54 -0.41
C LEU A 70 11.76 -7.44 0.87
N ASP A 71 12.76 -6.57 0.90
CA ASP A 71 13.65 -6.39 2.05
C ASP A 71 13.09 -5.41 3.09
N ASN A 72 12.18 -4.52 2.70
CA ASN A 72 11.65 -3.46 3.55
C ASN A 72 10.16 -3.64 3.84
N PRO A 73 9.67 -3.19 5.00
CA PRO A 73 8.25 -3.23 5.29
C PRO A 73 7.46 -2.39 4.27
N PRO A 74 6.22 -2.81 3.92
CA PRO A 74 5.43 -2.14 2.90
C PRO A 74 4.99 -0.74 3.34
N THR A 75 4.88 -0.52 4.66
CA THR A 75 4.65 0.80 5.26
C THR A 75 5.94 1.24 5.95
N PRO A 76 6.46 2.46 5.69
CA PRO A 76 7.61 2.97 6.42
C PRO A 76 7.36 2.90 7.92
N LYS A 77 8.34 2.40 8.68
CA LYS A 77 8.26 2.50 10.15
C LYS A 77 8.17 3.99 10.49
N LYS A 78 7.24 4.35 11.39
CA LYS A 78 7.19 5.71 11.94
C LYS A 78 8.59 6.02 12.46
N THR A 79 9.30 6.94 11.82
CA THR A 79 10.57 7.40 12.36
C THR A 79 10.25 8.12 13.65
N ASN A 80 10.98 7.81 14.71
CA ASN A 80 10.93 8.66 15.90
C ASN A 80 11.19 10.10 15.44
N PRO A 81 10.46 11.08 16.01
CA PRO A 81 10.71 12.49 15.68
C PRO A 81 12.21 12.74 15.80
N ARG A 82 12.80 13.42 14.80
CA ARG A 82 14.22 13.72 14.80
C ARG A 82 14.57 14.32 16.18
N PRO A 83 15.67 13.92 16.82
CA PRO A 83 16.08 14.52 18.10
C PRO A 83 16.35 16.03 18.03
N GLY A 84 16.32 16.64 16.83
CA GLY A 84 16.38 18.09 16.60
C GLY A 84 15.09 18.70 16.05
N GLY A 85 13.96 17.99 16.07
CA GLY A 85 12.66 18.65 15.91
C GLY A 85 12.43 19.49 17.16
N HIS A 86 12.94 20.73 17.15
CA HIS A 86 12.78 21.70 18.23
C HIS A 86 11.30 21.79 18.58
N ARG A 87 10.90 21.04 19.61
CA ARG A 87 9.69 21.36 20.34
C ARG A 87 10.00 22.69 21.00
N LEU A 88 9.15 23.68 20.74
CA LEU A 88 9.22 24.94 21.45
C LEU A 88 9.24 24.62 22.95
N THR A 89 10.17 25.23 23.65
CA THR A 89 10.16 25.24 25.12
C THR A 89 8.87 25.89 25.61
N GLU A 90 8.50 25.63 26.86
CA GLU A 90 7.30 26.22 27.46
C GLU A 90 7.31 27.76 27.37
N GLU A 91 8.48 28.37 27.54
CA GLU A 91 8.66 29.82 27.43
C GLU A 91 8.46 30.32 25.99
N GLU A 92 8.93 29.58 24.98
CA GLU A 92 8.73 29.93 23.57
C GLU A 92 7.26 29.76 23.15
N LEU A 93 6.56 28.75 23.70
CA LEU A 93 5.13 28.58 23.51
C LEU A 93 4.34 29.75 24.10
N GLN A 94 4.70 30.21 25.29
CA GLN A 94 4.06 31.38 25.93
C GLN A 94 4.32 32.66 25.12
N ARG A 95 5.53 32.85 24.60
CA ARG A 95 5.83 33.99 23.71
C ARG A 95 5.02 33.94 22.42
N LEU A 96 4.88 32.76 21.83
CA LEU A 96 4.06 32.56 20.63
C LEU A 96 2.58 32.84 20.90
N ASP A 97 2.04 32.33 22.01
CA ASP A 97 0.65 32.57 22.41
C ASP A 97 0.39 34.06 22.66
N GLN A 98 1.31 34.74 23.36
CA GLN A 98 1.22 36.18 23.58
C GLN A 98 1.24 36.96 22.25
N PHE A 99 2.16 36.62 21.34
CA PHE A 99 2.23 37.22 20.01
C PHE A 99 0.93 37.05 19.21
N LEU A 100 0.34 35.85 19.24
CA LEU A 100 -0.92 35.54 18.56
C LEU A 100 -2.15 36.21 19.21
N ARG A 101 -2.09 36.55 20.50
CA ARG A 101 -3.12 37.35 21.20
C ARG A 101 -3.01 38.82 20.84
N ASP A 102 -1.80 39.34 20.74
CA ASP A 102 -1.55 40.76 20.44
C ASP A 102 -1.75 41.09 18.95
N ASN A 103 -1.58 40.09 18.06
CA ASN A 103 -1.76 40.23 16.61
C ASN A 103 -2.84 39.29 16.07
N PRO A 104 -4.14 39.64 16.19
CA PRO A 104 -5.24 38.77 15.77
C PRO A 104 -5.27 38.50 14.25
N GLN A 105 -4.64 39.34 13.42
CA GLN A 105 -4.47 39.10 11.98
C GLN A 105 -3.55 37.91 11.67
N GLY A 106 -2.68 37.49 12.59
CA GLY A 106 -1.80 36.32 12.43
C GLY A 106 -2.46 34.98 12.76
N ARG A 107 -3.75 34.99 13.17
CA ARG A 107 -4.51 33.77 13.48
C ARG A 107 -5.13 33.11 12.24
N ASP A 108 -5.34 33.87 11.18
CA ASP A 108 -5.87 33.38 9.90
C ASP A 108 -4.71 32.99 8.97
N ILE A 109 -4.23 31.76 9.15
CA ILE A 109 -3.69 30.98 8.03
C ILE A 109 -4.68 29.82 7.86
N ALA A 110 -5.81 30.13 7.23
CA ALA A 110 -6.83 29.16 6.82
C ALA A 110 -6.67 28.81 5.33
#